data_AF-A0A1Q3BKV6-F1
#
_entry.id   AF-A0A1Q3BKV6-F1
#
_cell.length_a   1.000
_cell.length_b   1.000
_cell.length_c   1.000
_cell.angle_alpha   90.00
_cell.angle_beta   90.00
_cell.angle_gamma   90.00
#
_symmetry.space_group_name_H-M   'P 1'
#
loop_
_entity.id
_entity.type
_entity.pdbx_description
1 polymer ?
#
loop_
_entity_poly.entity_id
_entity_poly.type
_entity_poly.pdbx_seq_one_letter_code
_entity_poly.pdbx_strand_id
1 'polypeptide(L)'
;MAGMDVLCSDKIGTLTLNKLSVDKNLVDVFAKGVDADSVVMMEARASRTENQDAIDTAIVGMLVDPKEARAGIQEVHFLPFNPTDKRTALTYIDGDGKMHRVSKGAPKQILNLAHNKSDIERRVHAVID
;
A
#
# COMPACT_ATOMS: atom_id res chain seq x y z
N MET A 1 10.50 -26.07 -29.99
CA MET A 1 11.66 -25.46 -29.34
C MET A 1 12.70 -26.55 -29.09
N ALA A 2 13.63 -26.75 -30.02
CA ALA A 2 14.76 -27.65 -29.83
C ALA A 2 16.01 -26.84 -30.20
N GLY A 3 16.77 -26.42 -29.19
CA GLY A 3 17.95 -25.55 -29.35
C GLY A 3 17.92 -24.23 -28.57
N MET A 4 17.26 -24.18 -27.39
CA MET A 4 17.29 -22.98 -26.54
C MET A 4 18.20 -23.24 -25.33
N ASP A 5 19.30 -22.49 -25.22
CA ASP A 5 20.31 -22.69 -24.19
C ASP A 5 20.11 -21.83 -22.93
N VAL A 6 19.45 -20.66 -23.05
CA VAL A 6 19.17 -19.75 -21.93
C VAL A 6 17.78 -19.12 -22.08
N LEU A 7 17.01 -19.08 -20.97
CA LEU A 7 15.75 -18.35 -20.85
C LEU A 7 15.87 -17.25 -19.79
N CYS A 8 15.70 -16.00 -20.20
CA CYS A 8 15.50 -14.88 -19.28
C CYS A 8 14.00 -14.65 -19.09
N SER A 9 13.46 -15.04 -17.94
CA SER A 9 12.05 -14.91 -17.63
C SER A 9 11.84 -13.91 -16.50
N ASP A 10 10.87 -13.02 -16.68
CA ASP A 10 10.48 -12.08 -15.64
C ASP A 10 9.76 -12.80 -14.50
N LYS A 11 10.17 -12.51 -13.27
CA LYS A 11 9.54 -13.14 -12.10
C LYS A 11 8.05 -12.81 -12.01
N ILE A 12 7.70 -11.53 -12.08
CA ILE A 12 6.34 -11.04 -11.86
C ILE A 12 5.55 -11.17 -13.17
N GLY A 13 4.44 -11.90 -13.14
CA GLY A 13 3.57 -12.09 -14.30
C GLY A 13 4.00 -13.19 -15.28
N THR A 14 5.18 -13.80 -15.10
CA THR A 14 5.54 -15.06 -15.79
C THR A 14 5.73 -16.22 -14.81
N LEU A 15 6.62 -16.06 -13.82
CA LEU A 15 6.87 -17.13 -12.83
C LEU A 15 5.84 -17.13 -11.69
N THR A 16 5.28 -15.96 -11.35
CA THR A 16 4.29 -15.82 -10.28
C THR A 16 2.92 -15.40 -10.83
N LEU A 17 1.86 -15.83 -10.13
CA LEU A 17 0.47 -15.58 -10.53
C LEU A 17 0.04 -14.11 -10.47
N ASN A 18 0.88 -13.24 -9.92
CA ASN A 18 0.53 -11.84 -9.62
C ASN A 18 -0.79 -11.71 -8.82
N LYS A 19 -1.09 -12.71 -7.97
CA LYS A 19 -2.20 -12.71 -7.01
C LYS A 19 -1.58 -12.60 -5.62
N LEU A 20 -1.51 -11.39 -5.12
CA LEU A 20 -0.88 -11.09 -3.84
C LEU A 20 -1.88 -11.31 -2.70
N SER A 21 -1.36 -11.61 -1.52
CA SER A 21 -2.13 -11.68 -0.28
C SER A 21 -1.21 -11.27 0.87
N VAL A 22 -1.80 -10.75 1.94
CA VAL A 22 -1.07 -10.30 3.13
C VAL A 22 -1.58 -11.06 4.34
N ASP A 23 -0.67 -11.64 5.11
CA ASP A 23 -1.00 -12.19 6.43
C ASP A 23 -1.04 -11.06 7.45
N LYS A 24 -2.23 -10.74 7.97
CA LYS A 24 -2.44 -9.67 8.94
C LYS A 24 -1.64 -9.86 10.24
N ASN A 25 -1.29 -11.10 10.60
CA ASN A 25 -0.52 -11.39 11.81
C ASN A 25 0.94 -10.93 11.71
N LEU A 26 1.44 -10.69 10.49
CA LEU A 26 2.80 -10.22 10.24
C LEU A 26 2.89 -8.71 10.02
N VAL A 27 1.80 -7.96 10.24
CA VAL A 27 1.76 -6.51 10.06
C VAL A 27 2.35 -5.82 11.29
N ASP A 28 3.54 -5.25 11.13
CA ASP A 28 4.17 -4.39 12.14
C ASP A 28 3.66 -2.96 12.08
N VAL A 29 3.18 -2.45 13.23
CA VAL A 29 2.69 -1.07 13.37
C VAL A 29 3.66 -0.22 14.18
N PHE A 30 4.05 0.93 13.62
CA PHE A 30 5.05 1.83 14.21
C PHE A 30 4.44 3.02 14.95
N ALA A 31 3.16 3.32 14.73
CA ALA A 31 2.43 4.41 15.37
C ALA A 31 1.66 3.91 16.59
N LYS A 32 1.75 4.65 17.72
CA LYS A 32 0.98 4.32 18.93
C LYS A 32 -0.51 4.57 18.69
N GLY A 33 -1.36 3.67 19.18
CA GLY A 33 -2.82 3.80 19.07
C GLY A 33 -3.39 3.47 17.68
N VAL A 34 -2.57 2.92 16.78
CA VAL A 34 -2.99 2.39 15.48
C VAL A 34 -2.84 0.87 15.54
N ASP A 35 -3.83 0.13 15.06
CA ASP A 35 -3.80 -1.32 14.93
C ASP A 35 -3.66 -1.76 13.46
N ALA A 36 -3.45 -3.06 13.24
CA ALA A 36 -3.26 -3.61 11.90
C ALA A 36 -4.46 -3.37 10.98
N ASP A 37 -5.69 -3.48 11.50
CA ASP A 37 -6.90 -3.23 10.71
C ASP A 37 -7.02 -1.76 10.27
N SER A 38 -6.63 -0.82 11.14
CA SER A 38 -6.54 0.59 10.79
C SER A 38 -5.51 0.83 9.67
N VAL A 39 -4.35 0.15 9.72
CA VAL A 39 -3.34 0.25 8.65
C VAL A 39 -3.89 -0.28 7.32
N VAL A 40 -4.55 -1.44 7.33
CA VAL A 40 -5.16 -2.03 6.13
C VAL A 40 -6.23 -1.10 5.56
N MET A 41 -7.08 -0.50 6.41
CA MET A 41 -8.08 0.48 5.98
C MET A 41 -7.44 1.74 5.36
N MET A 42 -6.38 2.27 5.97
CA MET A 42 -5.63 3.41 5.42
C MET A 42 -4.98 3.08 4.07
N GLU A 43 -4.45 1.86 3.92
CA GLU A 43 -3.88 1.42 2.67
C GLU A 43 -4.95 1.23 1.58
N ALA A 44 -6.10 0.64 1.91
CA ALA A 44 -7.22 0.51 0.99
C ALA A 44 -7.75 1.89 0.53
N ARG A 45 -7.75 2.88 1.43
CA ARG A 45 -8.02 4.29 1.08
C ARG A 45 -7.00 4.84 0.07
N ALA A 46 -5.71 4.54 0.24
CA ALA A 46 -4.65 4.93 -0.69
C ALA A 46 -4.58 4.07 -1.98
N SER A 47 -5.40 3.02 -2.10
CA SER A 47 -5.47 2.13 -3.26
C SER A 47 -6.52 2.63 -4.26
N ARG A 48 -6.40 2.29 -5.54
CA ARG A 48 -7.50 2.49 -6.47
C ARG A 48 -8.64 1.52 -6.15
N THR A 49 -9.87 1.94 -6.38
CA THR A 49 -11.06 1.06 -6.32
C THR A 49 -11.44 0.51 -7.69
N GLU A 50 -10.93 1.13 -8.76
CA GLU A 50 -11.16 0.74 -10.16
C GLU A 50 -9.82 0.56 -10.88
N ASN A 51 -9.77 -0.35 -11.86
CA ASN A 51 -8.55 -0.66 -12.62
C ASN A 51 -7.34 -0.93 -11.71
N GLN A 52 -7.58 -1.77 -10.70
CA GLN A 52 -6.61 -2.08 -9.66
C GLN A 52 -5.41 -2.83 -10.22
N ASP A 53 -4.22 -2.48 -9.74
CA ASP A 53 -3.08 -3.37 -9.85
C ASP A 53 -3.19 -4.53 -8.85
N ALA A 54 -2.31 -5.51 -8.97
CA ALA A 54 -2.33 -6.69 -8.10
C ALA A 54 -2.16 -6.37 -6.60
N ILE A 55 -1.49 -5.25 -6.26
CA ILE A 55 -1.31 -4.80 -4.88
C ILE A 55 -2.62 -4.19 -4.38
N ASP A 56 -3.20 -3.25 -5.14
CA ASP A 56 -4.50 -2.64 -4.83
C ASP A 56 -5.58 -3.70 -4.63
N THR A 57 -5.64 -4.73 -5.50
CA THR A 57 -6.60 -5.83 -5.38
C THR A 57 -6.40 -6.65 -4.12
N ALA A 58 -5.16 -6.97 -3.76
CA ALA A 58 -4.87 -7.75 -2.57
C ALA A 58 -5.37 -7.05 -1.30
N ILE A 59 -5.13 -5.75 -1.20
CA ILE A 59 -5.42 -4.95 -0.01
C ILE A 59 -6.89 -4.64 0.11
N VAL A 60 -7.55 -4.22 -0.98
CA VAL A 60 -9.00 -4.01 -0.98
C VAL A 60 -9.73 -5.33 -0.72
N GLY A 61 -9.18 -6.47 -1.17
CA GLY A 61 -9.68 -7.80 -0.86
C GLY A 61 -9.49 -8.26 0.60
N MET A 62 -8.71 -7.55 1.43
CA MET A 62 -8.61 -7.82 2.87
C MET A 62 -9.73 -7.19 3.69
N LEU A 63 -10.51 -6.29 3.10
CA LEU A 63 -11.69 -5.70 3.71
C LEU A 63 -12.88 -6.67 3.64
N VAL A 64 -13.84 -6.50 4.55
CA VAL A 64 -15.10 -7.27 4.52
C VAL A 64 -15.94 -6.85 3.31
N ASP A 65 -16.07 -5.54 3.09
CA ASP A 65 -16.66 -4.96 1.87
C ASP A 65 -15.67 -3.95 1.25
N PRO A 66 -15.26 -4.11 -0.02
CA PRO A 66 -14.44 -3.15 -0.75
C PRO A 66 -14.94 -1.70 -0.68
N LYS A 67 -16.26 -1.48 -0.51
CA LYS A 67 -16.85 -0.14 -0.39
C LYS A 67 -16.40 0.59 0.86
N GLU A 68 -15.99 -0.12 1.91
CA GLU A 68 -15.47 0.49 3.14
C GLU A 68 -14.25 1.36 2.88
N ALA A 69 -13.46 1.04 1.84
CA ALA A 69 -12.30 1.84 1.42
C ALA A 69 -12.65 3.29 1.10
N ARG A 70 -13.92 3.62 0.83
CA ARG A 70 -14.43 4.98 0.58
C ARG A 70 -15.60 5.39 1.46
N ALA A 71 -16.02 4.54 2.40
CA ALA A 71 -17.14 4.84 3.27
C ALA A 71 -16.83 6.01 4.21
N GLY A 72 -17.78 6.96 4.31
CA GLY A 72 -17.72 8.07 5.25
C GLY A 72 -16.61 9.11 4.97
N ILE A 73 -16.02 9.10 3.77
CA ILE A 73 -15.03 10.09 3.35
C ILE A 73 -15.43 10.73 2.03
N GLN A 74 -15.09 12.00 1.87
CA GLN A 74 -15.17 12.70 0.60
C GLN A 74 -13.77 12.78 -0.01
N GLU A 75 -13.57 12.14 -1.16
CA GLU A 75 -12.32 12.24 -1.91
C GLU A 75 -12.10 13.67 -2.42
N VAL A 76 -10.90 14.21 -2.19
CA VAL A 76 -10.48 15.54 -2.67
C VAL A 76 -9.48 15.40 -3.81
N HIS A 77 -8.47 14.55 -3.64
CA HIS A 77 -7.43 14.37 -4.65
C HIS A 77 -6.73 13.01 -4.49
N PHE A 78 -6.64 12.29 -5.61
CA PHE A 78 -5.87 11.06 -5.70
C PHE A 78 -4.58 11.30 -6.51
N LEU A 79 -3.44 11.03 -5.89
CA LEU A 79 -2.12 11.04 -6.51
C LEU A 79 -1.79 9.61 -6.97
N PRO A 80 -1.81 9.32 -8.28
CA PRO A 80 -1.51 7.98 -8.79
C PRO A 80 -0.03 7.61 -8.63
N PHE A 81 0.25 6.31 -8.62
CA PHE A 81 1.62 5.80 -8.62
C PHE A 81 2.43 6.38 -9.78
N ASN A 82 3.65 6.83 -9.49
CA ASN A 82 4.64 7.11 -10.51
C ASN A 82 6.00 6.44 -10.17
N PRO A 83 6.79 6.01 -11.17
CA PRO A 83 8.04 5.27 -10.94
C PRO A 83 9.15 6.07 -10.22
N THR A 84 9.07 7.40 -10.22
CA THR A 84 10.05 8.29 -9.59
C THR A 84 9.80 8.39 -8.08
N ASP A 85 8.59 8.74 -7.69
CA ASP A 85 8.16 8.91 -6.30
C ASP A 85 7.83 7.58 -5.62
N LYS A 86 7.52 6.54 -6.42
CA LYS A 86 7.19 5.17 -5.99
C LYS A 86 6.11 5.12 -4.91
N ARG A 87 5.11 6.00 -5.00
CA ARG A 87 4.00 6.07 -4.05
C ARG A 87 2.70 6.52 -4.70
N THR A 88 1.61 6.20 -4.03
CA THR A 88 0.24 6.65 -4.30
C THR A 88 -0.26 7.37 -3.04
N ALA A 89 -1.18 8.32 -3.17
CA ALA A 89 -1.81 8.96 -2.02
C ALA A 89 -3.26 9.34 -2.29
N LEU A 90 -4.10 9.25 -1.26
CA LEU A 90 -5.44 9.82 -1.27
C LEU A 90 -5.53 10.96 -0.25
N THR A 91 -6.05 12.09 -0.70
CA THR A 91 -6.46 13.21 0.14
C THR A 91 -7.97 13.21 0.23
N TYR A 92 -8.51 13.24 1.44
CA TYR A 92 -9.94 13.19 1.68
C TYR A 92 -10.37 14.04 2.87
N ILE A 93 -11.65 14.36 2.95
CA ILE A 93 -12.30 14.96 4.10
C ILE A 93 -13.10 13.86 4.81
N ASP A 94 -12.95 13.72 6.12
CA ASP A 94 -13.72 12.75 6.91
C ASP A 94 -15.12 13.26 7.29
N GLY A 95 -15.89 12.43 8.00
CA GLY A 95 -17.23 12.80 8.47
C GLY A 95 -17.26 13.98 9.45
N ASP A 96 -16.15 14.30 10.10
CA ASP A 96 -16.00 15.45 11.00
C ASP A 96 -15.60 16.74 10.25
N GLY A 97 -15.47 16.68 8.92
CA GLY A 97 -15.05 17.81 8.09
C GLY A 97 -13.53 18.07 8.13
N LYS A 98 -12.74 17.15 8.69
CA LYS A 98 -11.28 17.30 8.77
C LYS A 98 -10.61 16.70 7.55
N MET A 99 -9.62 17.43 7.02
CA MET A 99 -8.82 16.97 5.89
C MET A 99 -7.69 16.04 6.35
N HIS A 100 -7.54 14.93 5.64
CA HIS A 100 -6.50 13.93 5.86
C HIS A 100 -5.84 13.53 4.55
N ARG A 101 -4.63 12.99 4.65
CA ARG A 101 -3.93 12.34 3.54
C ARG A 101 -3.32 11.03 4.01
N VAL A 102 -3.58 9.97 3.25
CA VAL A 102 -2.96 8.65 3.41
C VAL A 102 -2.10 8.35 2.19
N SER A 103 -0.97 7.68 2.38
CA SER A 103 -0.06 7.34 1.28
C SER A 103 0.52 5.94 1.47
N LYS A 104 0.67 5.24 0.35
CA LYS A 104 1.31 3.92 0.27
C LYS A 104 2.37 3.90 -0.82
N GLY A 105 3.41 3.09 -0.66
CA GLY A 105 4.52 3.06 -1.62
C GLY A 105 5.73 2.29 -1.11
N ALA A 106 6.84 2.44 -1.82
CA ALA A 106 8.10 1.82 -1.43
C ALA A 106 8.50 2.29 -0.02
N PRO A 107 8.86 1.37 0.91
CA PRO A 107 9.09 1.72 2.31
C PRO A 107 10.10 2.85 2.52
N LYS A 108 11.20 2.87 1.76
CA LYS A 108 12.20 3.95 1.81
C LYS A 108 11.62 5.33 1.44
N GLN A 109 10.69 5.39 0.49
CA GLN A 109 10.06 6.65 0.08
C GLN A 109 9.01 7.11 1.08
N ILE A 110 8.25 6.19 1.66
CA ILE A 110 7.26 6.52 2.70
C ILE A 110 7.97 6.96 3.98
N LEU A 111 9.07 6.30 4.38
CA LEU A 111 9.87 6.67 5.54
C LEU A 111 10.43 8.09 5.43
N ASN A 112 10.79 8.55 4.22
CA ASN A 112 11.25 9.92 3.98
C ASN A 112 10.16 10.99 4.22
N LEU A 113 8.88 10.61 4.29
CA LEU A 113 7.77 11.50 4.61
C LEU A 113 7.47 11.57 6.11
N ALA A 114 8.00 10.63 6.89
CA ALA A 114 7.72 10.56 8.31
C ALA A 114 8.47 11.67 9.06
N HIS A 115 7.75 12.48 9.82
CA HIS A 115 8.33 13.54 10.64
C HIS A 115 9.32 13.01 11.69
N ASN A 116 9.09 11.79 12.19
CA ASN A 116 9.92 11.09 13.17
C ASN A 116 10.82 10.02 12.53
N LYS A 117 11.20 10.21 11.26
CA LYS A 117 12.05 9.26 10.50
C LYS A 117 13.22 8.75 11.33
N SER A 118 14.00 9.64 11.93
CA SER A 118 15.21 9.29 12.70
C SER A 118 14.94 8.32 13.86
N ASP A 119 13.74 8.34 14.43
CA ASP A 119 13.37 7.50 15.57
C ASP A 119 12.96 6.09 15.13
N ILE A 120 12.32 5.96 13.96
CA ILE A 120 11.75 4.70 13.47
C ILE A 120 12.61 4.01 12.42
N GLU A 121 13.53 4.72 11.77
CA GLU A 121 14.30 4.26 10.61
C GLU A 121 15.00 2.92 10.85
N ARG A 122 15.68 2.76 11.99
CA ARG A 122 16.40 1.50 12.30
C ARG A 122 15.45 0.31 12.39
N ARG A 123 14.29 0.50 13.03
CA ARG A 123 13.30 -0.58 13.18
C ARG A 123 12.65 -0.91 11.84
N VAL A 124 12.35 0.11 11.03
CA VAL A 124 11.79 -0.06 9.69
C VAL A 124 12.74 -0.86 8.80
N HIS A 125 14.03 -0.51 8.76
CA HIS A 125 15.01 -1.27 7.95
C HIS A 125 15.17 -2.71 8.43
N ALA A 126 15.15 -2.96 9.74
CA ALA A 126 15.27 -4.32 10.30
C ALA A 126 14.08 -5.25 9.96
N VAL A 127 12.92 -4.70 9.59
CA VAL A 127 11.72 -5.49 9.19
C VAL A 127 11.68 -5.71 7.67
N ILE A 128 12.36 -4.87 6.89
CA ILE A 128 12.34 -4.93 5.42
C ILE A 128 13.44 -5.84 4.85
N ASP A 129 14.59 -5.93 5.54
CA ASP A 129 15.72 -6.79 5.16
C ASP A 129 15.46 -8.28 5.50
#